data_AF-A0A0M3QDW7-F1
#
_entry.id   AF-A0A0M3QDW7-F1
#
_cell.length_a   1.000
_cell.length_b   1.000
_cell.length_c   1.000
_cell.angle_alpha   90.00
_cell.angle_beta   90.00
_cell.angle_gamma   90.00
#
_symmetry.space_group_name_H-M   'P 1'
#
loop_
_entity.id
_entity.type
_entity.pdbx_description
1 polymer ?
#
loop_
_entity_poly.entity_id
_entity_poly.type
_entity_poly.pdbx_seq_one_letter_code
_entity_poly.pdbx_strand_id
1 'polypeptide(L)'
;MARPSRSLTDGEIALARSVFGEAIDYARVRVCHHKWAFFQPRRVVMAPMGALHFHPHGDLYVEDFSAAPQSLQGLFIHEMTHVWQAQTRGRWYLVLMRHPFATYHYSLKPGWPLHRYGLEQQAEIVRHYWLMTKGVTIGGAPGAEAYRAILPFGKAPGVTPQGYRI
;
A
#
# COMPACT_ATOMS: atom_id res chain seq x y z
N MET A 1 1.64 -8.23 26.07
CA MET A 1 2.99 -8.75 25.73
C MET A 1 3.31 -8.37 24.29
N ALA A 2 4.53 -7.93 23.99
CA ALA A 2 4.95 -7.69 22.62
C ALA A 2 4.88 -9.03 21.85
N ARG A 3 4.29 -9.03 20.65
CA ARG A 3 4.24 -10.24 19.81
C ARG A 3 5.48 -10.25 18.92
N PRO A 4 6.08 -11.43 18.63
CA PRO A 4 7.18 -11.51 17.69
C PRO A 4 6.73 -11.06 16.30
N SER A 5 7.64 -10.44 15.53
CA SER A 5 7.37 -10.12 14.14
C SER A 5 7.19 -11.40 13.33
N ARG A 6 6.25 -11.39 12.39
CA ARG A 6 5.92 -12.55 11.55
C ARG A 6 6.08 -12.24 10.07
N SER A 7 6.20 -13.29 9.25
CA SER A 7 6.04 -13.21 7.81
C SER A 7 4.56 -12.98 7.45
N LEU A 8 4.31 -12.58 6.20
CA LEU A 8 2.95 -12.56 5.67
C LEU A 8 2.37 -13.98 5.64
N THR A 9 1.07 -14.12 5.89
CA THR A 9 0.34 -15.37 5.65
C THR A 9 0.16 -15.61 4.15
N ASP A 10 -0.15 -16.83 3.73
CA ASP A 10 -0.45 -17.13 2.32
C ASP A 10 -1.65 -16.32 1.82
N GLY A 11 -2.65 -16.10 2.68
CA GLY A 11 -3.81 -15.26 2.37
C GLY A 11 -3.43 -13.78 2.17
N GLU A 12 -2.54 -13.25 3.00
CA GLU A 12 -2.02 -11.88 2.85
C GLU A 12 -1.17 -11.71 1.59
N ILE A 13 -0.35 -12.71 1.25
CA ILE A 13 0.42 -12.74 0.01
C ILE A 13 -0.52 -12.76 -1.19
N ALA A 14 -1.53 -13.63 -1.19
CA ALA A 14 -2.51 -13.70 -2.28
C ALA A 14 -3.30 -12.39 -2.42
N LEU A 15 -3.72 -11.79 -1.29
CA LEU A 15 -4.38 -10.49 -1.27
C LEU A 15 -3.51 -9.41 -1.89
N ALA A 16 -2.25 -9.27 -1.47
CA ALA A 16 -1.35 -8.27 -2.02
C ALA A 16 -1.01 -8.56 -3.50
N ARG A 17 -0.76 -9.82 -3.86
CA ARG A 17 -0.43 -10.23 -5.24
C ARG A 17 -1.57 -9.92 -6.22
N SER A 18 -2.83 -9.94 -5.77
CA SER A 18 -3.98 -9.53 -6.60
C SER A 18 -3.89 -8.08 -7.10
N VAL A 19 -3.13 -7.22 -6.41
CA VAL A 19 -2.95 -5.81 -6.76
C VAL A 19 -1.55 -5.58 -7.36
N PHE A 20 -0.51 -6.02 -6.66
CA PHE A 20 0.88 -5.69 -6.98
C PHE A 20 1.55 -6.69 -7.93
N GLY A 21 0.95 -7.86 -8.17
CA GLY A 21 1.57 -8.93 -8.95
C GLY A 21 2.94 -9.30 -8.37
N GLU A 22 3.98 -9.28 -9.21
CA GLU A 22 5.36 -9.58 -8.79
C GLU A 22 6.17 -8.31 -8.45
N ALA A 23 5.52 -7.16 -8.27
CA ALA A 23 6.22 -5.90 -7.99
C ALA A 23 6.80 -5.81 -6.56
N ILE A 24 6.46 -6.75 -5.68
CA ILE A 24 6.92 -6.82 -4.30
C ILE A 24 7.54 -8.20 -4.06
N ASP A 25 8.73 -8.22 -3.47
CA ASP A 25 9.29 -9.43 -2.87
C ASP A 25 8.60 -9.67 -1.51
N TYR A 26 7.54 -10.50 -1.54
CA TYR A 26 6.72 -10.81 -0.37
C TYR A 26 7.48 -11.55 0.73
N ALA A 27 8.49 -12.34 0.38
CA ALA A 27 9.27 -13.12 1.34
C ALA A 27 10.11 -12.22 2.27
N ARG A 28 10.37 -10.97 1.85
CA ARG A 28 11.11 -9.97 2.63
C ARG A 28 10.21 -9.12 3.54
N VAL A 29 8.89 -9.18 3.35
CA VAL A 29 7.94 -8.38 4.13
C VAL A 29 7.77 -9.00 5.51
N ARG A 30 7.64 -8.14 6.52
CA ARG A 30 7.37 -8.54 7.90
C ARG A 30 6.22 -7.70 8.47
N VAL A 31 5.40 -8.34 9.29
CA VAL A 31 4.37 -7.71 10.12
C VAL A 31 4.91 -7.66 11.54
N CYS A 32 5.11 -6.45 12.05
CA CYS A 32 5.74 -6.16 13.32
C CYS A 32 4.69 -5.63 14.30
N HIS A 33 4.51 -6.30 15.44
CA HIS A 33 3.62 -5.84 16.51
C HIS A 33 4.38 -4.98 17.54
N HIS A 34 5.12 -4.00 17.04
CA HIS A 34 5.81 -2.99 17.83
C HIS A 34 5.88 -1.68 17.06
N LYS A 35 6.04 -0.58 17.81
CA LYS A 35 6.24 0.75 17.22
C LYS A 35 7.49 0.76 16.34
N TRP A 36 7.44 1.49 15.24
CA TRP A 36 8.62 1.86 14.47
C TRP A 36 9.37 3.04 15.12
N ALA A 37 8.64 4.04 15.62
CA ALA A 37 9.19 5.19 16.31
C ALA A 37 8.45 5.44 17.63
N PHE A 38 9.15 5.98 18.64
CA PHE A 38 8.61 6.20 19.99
C PHE A 38 7.28 6.98 19.98
N PHE A 39 7.17 7.99 19.10
CA PHE A 39 6.02 8.87 18.92
C PHE A 39 4.96 8.37 17.93
N GLN A 40 5.03 7.12 17.44
CA GLN A 40 4.00 6.55 16.57
C GLN A 40 2.63 6.52 17.30
N PRO A 41 1.57 7.15 16.77
CA PRO A 41 0.23 7.11 17.37
C PRO A 41 -0.38 5.70 17.34
N ARG A 42 -1.29 5.40 18.27
CA ARG A 42 -1.95 4.07 18.42
C ARG A 42 -2.76 3.62 17.21
N ARG A 43 -3.27 4.57 16.43
CA ARG A 43 -4.15 4.35 15.26
C ARG A 43 -3.43 4.47 13.92
N VAL A 44 -2.10 4.49 13.92
CA VAL A 44 -1.31 4.67 12.69
C VAL A 44 -0.45 3.44 12.50
N VAL A 45 -0.56 2.82 11.31
CA VAL A 45 0.40 1.81 10.85
C VAL A 45 1.52 2.54 10.13
N MET A 46 2.74 2.04 10.28
CA MET A 46 3.93 2.64 9.69
C MET A 46 4.66 1.58 8.88
N ALA A 47 4.84 1.81 7.57
CA ALA A 47 5.68 0.95 6.72
C ALA A 47 6.91 1.66 6.09
N PRO A 48 7.72 2.43 6.85
CA PRO A 48 8.74 3.32 6.30
C PRO A 48 9.93 2.61 5.66
N MET A 49 10.15 1.32 5.97
CA MET A 49 11.30 0.53 5.53
C MET A 49 10.94 -0.83 4.93
N GLY A 50 9.69 -1.03 4.51
CA GLY A 50 9.24 -2.30 3.91
C GLY A 50 8.74 -3.38 4.88
N ALA A 51 8.56 -3.03 6.16
CA ALA A 51 7.87 -3.84 7.16
C ALA A 51 6.71 -3.04 7.76
N LEU A 52 5.59 -3.69 8.06
CA LEU A 52 4.41 -3.06 8.62
C LEU A 52 4.52 -3.02 10.15
N HIS A 53 4.57 -1.83 10.74
CA HIS A 53 4.68 -1.65 12.19
C HIS A 53 3.35 -1.22 12.79
N PHE A 54 2.76 -2.12 13.57
CA PHE A 54 1.52 -1.90 14.31
C PHE A 54 1.82 -1.49 15.74
N HIS A 55 1.12 -0.47 16.24
CA HIS A 55 1.26 -0.09 17.63
C HIS A 55 0.75 -1.22 18.54
N PRO A 56 1.53 -1.66 19.55
CA PRO A 56 1.18 -2.83 20.39
C PRO A 56 -0.04 -2.64 21.30
N HIS A 57 -0.67 -1.47 21.22
CA HIS A 57 -1.82 -1.07 22.04
C HIS A 57 -2.92 -0.44 21.16
N GLY A 58 -2.86 -0.65 19.85
CA GLY A 58 -3.88 -0.25 18.89
C GLY A 58 -4.67 -1.45 18.39
N ASP A 59 -5.81 -1.19 17.76
CA ASP A 59 -6.78 -2.23 17.38
C ASP A 59 -6.69 -2.59 15.88
N LEU A 60 -5.61 -2.20 15.22
CA LEU A 60 -5.40 -2.37 13.77
C LEU A 60 -4.63 -3.65 13.41
N TYR A 61 -3.99 -4.30 14.40
CA TYR A 61 -3.28 -5.55 14.18
C TYR A 61 -4.26 -6.73 14.19
N VAL A 62 -4.12 -7.61 13.20
CA VAL A 62 -4.83 -8.89 13.13
C VAL A 62 -3.86 -10.00 12.71
N GLU A 63 -4.21 -11.24 13.02
CA GLU A 63 -3.39 -12.40 12.70
C GLU A 63 -3.34 -12.70 11.19
N ASP A 64 -4.44 -12.42 10.48
CA ASP A 64 -4.50 -12.54 9.02
C ASP A 64 -5.37 -11.40 8.46
N PHE A 65 -4.74 -10.46 7.74
CA PHE A 65 -5.47 -9.35 7.11
C PHE A 65 -6.41 -9.82 6.00
N SER A 66 -6.14 -10.94 5.33
CA SER A 66 -7.01 -11.45 4.25
C SER A 66 -8.36 -11.97 4.75
N ALA A 67 -8.43 -12.39 6.02
CA ALA A 67 -9.65 -12.81 6.69
C ALA A 67 -10.34 -11.67 7.48
N ALA A 68 -9.75 -10.48 7.50
CA ALA A 68 -10.26 -9.33 8.26
C ALA A 68 -11.41 -8.62 7.52
N PRO A 69 -12.17 -7.74 8.19
CA PRO A 69 -13.12 -6.86 7.53
C PRO A 69 -12.45 -6.04 6.41
N GLN A 70 -13.23 -5.68 5.39
CA GLN A 70 -12.75 -5.00 4.19
C GLN A 70 -11.99 -3.69 4.48
N SER A 71 -12.34 -2.98 5.56
CA SER A 71 -11.63 -1.78 5.99
C SER A 71 -10.17 -2.08 6.36
N LEU A 72 -9.90 -3.19 7.05
CA LEU A 72 -8.55 -3.63 7.44
C LEU A 72 -7.80 -4.24 6.26
N GLN A 73 -8.49 -4.95 5.35
CA GLN A 73 -7.89 -5.37 4.08
C GLN A 73 -7.44 -4.16 3.24
N GLY A 74 -8.27 -3.13 3.15
CA GLY A 74 -7.94 -1.88 2.45
C GLY A 74 -6.75 -1.15 3.10
N LEU A 75 -6.71 -1.09 4.44
CA LEU A 75 -5.56 -0.56 5.18
C LEU A 75 -4.29 -1.37 4.87
N PHE A 76 -4.37 -2.70 4.86
CA PHE A 76 -3.25 -3.55 4.50
C PHE A 76 -2.73 -3.25 3.08
N ILE A 77 -3.61 -3.07 2.09
CA ILE A 77 -3.24 -2.70 0.72
C ILE A 77 -2.57 -1.30 0.66
N HIS A 78 -3.04 -0.34 1.46
CA HIS A 78 -2.41 0.97 1.61
C HIS A 78 -0.96 0.81 2.10
N GLU A 79 -0.76 0.09 3.20
CA GLU A 79 0.57 -0.14 3.78
C GLU A 79 1.49 -0.95 2.85
N MET A 80 0.94 -1.91 2.10
CA MET A 80 1.69 -2.64 1.08
C MET A 80 2.16 -1.74 -0.07
N THR A 81 1.49 -0.62 -0.33
CA THR A 81 1.98 0.39 -1.29
C THR A 81 3.25 1.07 -0.76
N HIS A 82 3.33 1.34 0.53
CA HIS A 82 4.55 1.86 1.17
C HIS A 82 5.68 0.82 1.14
N VAL A 83 5.36 -0.46 1.35
CA VAL A 83 6.33 -1.55 1.17
C VAL A 83 6.89 -1.55 -0.26
N TRP A 84 6.03 -1.48 -1.28
CA TRP A 84 6.44 -1.38 -2.67
C TRP A 84 7.32 -0.14 -2.94
N GLN A 85 6.94 1.03 -2.41
CA GLN A 85 7.74 2.25 -2.53
C GLN A 85 9.14 2.08 -1.92
N ALA A 86 9.24 1.46 -0.73
CA ALA A 86 10.51 1.22 -0.06
C ALA A 86 11.38 0.18 -0.81
N GLN A 87 10.78 -0.88 -1.36
CA GLN A 87 11.53 -1.88 -2.14
C GLN A 87 12.04 -1.30 -3.47
N THR A 88 11.25 -0.45 -4.14
CA THR A 88 11.62 0.11 -5.45
C THR A 88 12.53 1.33 -5.37
N ARG A 89 12.40 2.17 -4.34
CA ARG A 89 13.15 3.44 -4.22
C ARG A 89 14.20 3.44 -3.12
N GLY A 90 14.31 2.34 -2.38
CA GLY A 90 15.27 2.15 -1.30
C GLY A 90 14.64 2.28 0.09
N ARG A 91 15.21 1.53 1.03
CA ARG A 91 14.69 1.36 2.39
C ARG A 91 14.45 2.65 3.16
N TRP A 92 15.20 3.71 2.88
CA TRP A 92 15.10 5.00 3.57
C TRP A 92 14.20 6.01 2.86
N TYR A 93 13.67 5.66 1.70
CA TYR A 93 12.99 6.61 0.82
C TYR A 93 11.80 7.30 1.50
N LEU A 94 10.93 6.53 2.18
CA LEU A 94 9.77 7.09 2.86
C LEU A 94 10.16 7.95 4.06
N VAL A 95 11.23 7.60 4.77
CA VAL A 95 11.74 8.39 5.90
C VAL A 95 12.23 9.76 5.43
N LEU A 96 12.90 9.80 4.27
CA LEU A 96 13.50 11.03 3.74
C LEU A 96 12.52 11.90 2.96
N MET A 97 11.52 11.29 2.31
CA MET A 97 10.66 11.99 1.34
C MET A 97 9.22 12.20 1.81
N ARG A 98 8.82 11.61 2.94
CA ARG A 98 7.48 11.84 3.50
C ARG A 98 7.45 13.15 4.29
N HIS A 99 7.04 14.22 3.63
CA HIS A 99 6.91 15.54 4.26
C HIS A 99 5.79 15.53 5.33
N PRO A 100 5.96 16.20 6.48
CA PRO A 100 4.95 16.24 7.57
C PRO A 100 3.58 16.82 7.18
N PHE A 101 3.47 17.48 6.01
CA PHE A 101 2.23 18.05 5.48
C PHE A 101 1.65 17.22 4.32
N ALA A 102 2.05 15.95 4.18
CA ALA A 102 1.49 15.06 3.17
C ALA A 102 -0.03 14.94 3.34
N THR A 103 -0.76 15.29 2.28
CA THR A 103 -2.22 15.24 2.25
C THR A 103 -2.71 13.90 1.69
N TYR A 104 -3.75 13.36 2.30
CA TYR A 104 -4.49 12.19 1.81
C TYR A 104 -5.48 12.55 0.69
N HIS A 105 -5.88 13.82 0.60
CA HIS A 105 -6.79 14.28 -0.44
C HIS A 105 -6.08 14.37 -1.78
N TYR A 106 -6.68 13.80 -2.81
CA TYR A 106 -6.21 13.88 -4.18
C TYR A 106 -7.40 13.95 -5.15
N SER A 107 -7.11 14.28 -6.41
CA SER A 107 -8.03 14.07 -7.52
C SER A 107 -7.24 13.46 -8.66
N LEU A 108 -7.80 12.46 -9.34
CA LEU A 108 -7.13 11.90 -10.51
C LEU A 108 -7.03 12.96 -11.60
N LYS A 109 -5.81 13.21 -12.06
CA LYS A 109 -5.52 14.12 -13.17
C LYS A 109 -5.31 13.30 -14.45
N PRO A 110 -5.99 13.62 -15.56
CA PRO A 110 -5.79 12.93 -16.82
C PRO A 110 -4.30 12.87 -17.22
N GLY A 111 -3.84 11.69 -17.61
CA GLY A 111 -2.46 11.46 -18.04
C GLY A 111 -1.40 11.47 -16.94
N TRP A 112 -1.74 11.72 -15.67
CA TRP A 112 -0.76 11.67 -14.59
C TRP A 112 -0.42 10.22 -14.20
N PRO A 113 0.86 9.82 -14.29
CA PRO A 113 1.29 8.53 -13.76
C PRO A 113 1.36 8.56 -12.22
N LEU A 114 1.35 7.37 -11.59
CA LEU A 114 1.29 7.23 -10.13
C LEU A 114 2.39 8.04 -9.40
N HIS A 115 3.61 8.08 -9.95
CA HIS A 115 4.74 8.74 -9.30
C HIS A 115 4.61 10.27 -9.18
N ARG A 116 3.67 10.90 -9.89
CA ARG A 116 3.38 12.35 -9.77
C ARG A 116 2.54 12.70 -8.55
N TYR A 117 1.90 11.72 -7.92
CA TYR A 117 1.14 11.90 -6.70
C TYR A 117 2.07 11.79 -5.48
N GLY A 118 1.70 12.44 -4.38
CA GLY A 118 2.39 12.29 -3.10
C GLY A 118 2.31 10.85 -2.57
N LEU A 119 3.23 10.47 -1.68
CA LEU A 119 3.39 9.07 -1.25
C LEU A 119 2.13 8.47 -0.62
N GLU A 120 1.44 9.24 0.24
CA GLU A 120 0.16 8.87 0.85
C GLU A 120 -0.97 8.84 -0.19
N GLN A 121 -0.97 9.77 -1.15
CA GLN A 121 -1.94 9.77 -2.25
C GLN A 121 -1.77 8.54 -3.14
N GLN A 122 -0.54 8.12 -3.43
CA GLN A 122 -0.28 6.89 -4.17
C GLN A 122 -0.87 5.68 -3.44
N ALA A 123 -0.67 5.59 -2.13
CA ALA A 123 -1.21 4.49 -1.32
C ALA A 123 -2.74 4.50 -1.27
N GLU A 124 -3.37 5.68 -1.12
CA GLU A 124 -4.83 5.81 -1.17
C GLU A 124 -5.40 5.50 -2.57
N ILE A 125 -4.72 5.90 -3.65
CA ILE A 125 -5.12 5.54 -5.03
C ILE A 125 -5.16 4.01 -5.19
N VAL A 126 -4.14 3.30 -4.70
CA VAL A 126 -4.05 1.83 -4.78
C VAL A 126 -5.12 1.16 -3.91
N ARG A 127 -5.35 1.68 -2.70
CA ARG A 127 -6.42 1.21 -1.82
C ARG A 127 -7.79 1.40 -2.45
N HIS A 128 -8.08 2.58 -3.01
CA HIS A 128 -9.35 2.85 -3.68
C HIS A 128 -9.56 1.96 -4.89
N TYR A 129 -8.52 1.74 -5.71
CA TYR A 129 -8.58 0.76 -6.80
C TYR A 129 -9.03 -0.61 -6.27
N TRP A 130 -8.36 -1.14 -5.25
CA TRP A 130 -8.69 -2.44 -4.68
C TRP A 130 -10.12 -2.47 -4.12
N LEU A 131 -10.53 -1.45 -3.35
CA LEU A 131 -11.90 -1.35 -2.82
C LEU A 131 -12.95 -1.38 -3.94
N MET A 132 -12.70 -0.68 -5.05
CA MET A 132 -13.59 -0.69 -6.21
C MET A 132 -13.67 -2.08 -6.87
N THR A 133 -12.57 -2.84 -6.94
CA THR A 133 -12.62 -4.24 -7.42
C THR A 133 -13.43 -5.17 -6.50
N LYS A 134 -13.72 -4.73 -5.27
CA LYS A 134 -14.56 -5.43 -4.30
C LYS A 134 -15.98 -4.86 -4.24
N GLY A 135 -16.36 -4.01 -5.20
CA GLY A 135 -17.71 -3.45 -5.31
C GLY A 135 -17.98 -2.21 -4.45
N VAL A 136 -16.95 -1.60 -3.86
CA VAL A 136 -17.11 -0.36 -3.10
C VAL A 136 -17.11 0.84 -4.04
N THR A 137 -18.15 1.67 -3.95
CA THR A 137 -18.22 2.95 -4.65
C THR A 137 -17.53 4.04 -3.84
N ILE A 138 -16.58 4.74 -4.46
CA ILE A 138 -15.94 5.93 -3.88
C ILE A 138 -16.64 7.17 -4.45
N GLY A 139 -17.29 7.96 -3.60
CA GLY A 139 -18.09 9.11 -4.02
C GLY A 139 -17.28 10.12 -4.84
N GLY A 140 -17.78 10.49 -6.02
CA GLY A 140 -17.13 11.46 -6.92
C GLY A 140 -15.88 10.95 -7.64
N ALA A 141 -15.49 9.69 -7.45
CA ALA A 141 -14.36 9.08 -8.15
C ALA A 141 -14.78 8.50 -9.51
N PRO A 142 -13.89 8.49 -10.51
CA PRO A 142 -14.11 7.73 -11.74
C PRO A 142 -14.08 6.21 -11.48
N GLY A 143 -14.49 5.41 -12.46
CA GLY A 143 -14.49 3.94 -12.37
C GLY A 143 -13.11 3.32 -12.13
N ALA A 144 -13.10 2.06 -11.70
CA ALA A 144 -11.88 1.32 -11.34
C ALA A 144 -10.85 1.26 -12.47
N GLU A 145 -11.30 1.33 -13.73
CA GLU A 145 -10.47 1.32 -14.93
C GLU A 145 -9.54 2.54 -14.98
N ALA A 146 -10.03 3.72 -14.56
CA ALA A 146 -9.23 4.94 -14.52
C ALA A 146 -8.08 4.81 -13.52
N TYR A 147 -8.34 4.17 -12.38
CA TYR A 147 -7.32 3.87 -11.38
C TYR A 147 -6.33 2.83 -11.91
N ARG A 148 -6.84 1.75 -12.50
CA ARG A 148 -6.05 0.66 -13.08
C ARG A 148 -5.03 1.14 -14.09
N ALA A 149 -5.39 2.12 -14.92
CA ALA A 149 -4.53 2.70 -15.94
C ALA A 149 -3.30 3.45 -15.37
N ILE A 150 -3.39 3.94 -14.13
CA ILE A 150 -2.34 4.71 -13.46
C ILE A 150 -1.31 3.79 -12.78
N LEU A 151 -1.71 2.57 -12.42
CA LEU A 151 -0.89 1.64 -11.66
C LEU A 151 0.24 1.04 -12.53
N PRO A 152 1.51 1.11 -12.09
CA PRO A 152 2.64 0.59 -12.85
C PRO A 152 2.82 -0.92 -12.72
N PHE A 153 1.97 -1.61 -11.95
CA PHE A 153 2.08 -3.03 -11.62
C PHE A 153 0.77 -3.79 -11.89
N GLY A 154 0.80 -5.11 -11.67
CA GLY A 154 -0.35 -6.00 -11.82
C GLY A 154 -0.84 -6.15 -13.26
N LYS A 155 -0.09 -5.70 -14.28
CA LYS A 155 -0.44 -5.96 -15.68
C LYS A 155 -0.30 -7.45 -15.94
N ALA A 156 -1.27 -8.05 -16.62
CA ALA A 156 -1.10 -9.39 -17.14
C ALA A 156 0.20 -9.44 -17.98
N PRO A 157 1.01 -10.50 -17.87
CA PRO A 157 2.19 -10.64 -18.71
C PRO A 157 1.77 -10.55 -20.18
N GLY A 158 2.24 -9.52 -20.90
CA GLY A 158 1.97 -9.36 -22.33
C GLY A 158 1.68 -7.94 -22.85
N VAL A 159 1.54 -6.92 -22.00
CA VAL A 159 1.36 -5.53 -22.49
C VAL A 159 2.61 -4.70 -22.19
N THR A 160 3.55 -4.67 -23.14
CA THR A 160 4.62 -3.68 -23.19
C THR A 160 4.02 -2.28 -23.28
N PRO A 161 4.39 -1.33 -22.40
CA PRO A 161 4.11 0.07 -22.64
C PRO A 161 4.90 0.51 -23.88
N GLN A 162 4.18 0.91 -24.93
CA GLN A 162 4.77 1.64 -26.04
C GLN A 162 5.45 2.91 -25.49
N GLY A 163 6.77 2.97 -25.67
CA GLY A 163 7.52 4.18 -26.01
C GLY A 163 7.41 5.40 -25.11
N TYR A 164 8.43 5.59 -24.27
CA TYR A 164 9.12 6.87 -24.25
C TYR A 164 10.62 6.58 -24.06
N ARG A 165 11.39 6.73 -25.14
CA ARG A 165 12.83 6.96 -25.05
C ARG A 165 13.03 8.47 -25.08
N ILE A 166 13.84 8.95 -24.15
CA ILE A 166 14.56 10.22 -24.24
C ILE A 166 15.44 10.23 -25.50
#